data_AF-A0A1Q7ZDM4-F1
#
_entry.id   AF-A0A1Q7ZDM4-F1
#
_cell.length_a   1.000
_cell.length_b   1.000
_cell.length_c   1.000
_cell.angle_alpha   90.00
_cell.angle_beta   90.00
_cell.angle_gamma   90.00
#
_symmetry.space_group_name_H-M   'P 1'
#
loop_
_entity.id
_entity.type
_entity.pdbx_description
1 polymer ?
#
loop_
_entity_poly.entity_id
_entity_poly.type
_entity_poly.pdbx_seq_one_letter_code
_entity_poly.pdbx_strand_id
1 'polypeptide(L)'
;MERHPPNLDARSLEGWLIRRPESHLLEAWTRYVRAIWGSLGEAERRAVHSRMIELARGVAEAAGGFLGLGSKVSPAERAVLEELERALR
;
A
#
# COMPACT_ATOMS: atom_id res chain seq x y z
N MET A 1 21.88 -0.89 -23.87
CA MET A 1 21.42 -1.44 -22.58
C MET A 1 21.41 -0.30 -21.59
N GLU A 2 20.33 0.48 -21.59
CA GLU A 2 20.22 1.69 -20.77
C GLU A 2 19.97 1.26 -19.33
N ARG A 3 20.94 1.52 -18.44
CA ARG A 3 20.79 1.26 -17.01
C ARG A 3 19.78 2.28 -16.49
N HIS A 4 18.51 1.87 -16.39
CA HIS A 4 17.50 2.67 -15.73
C HIS A 4 18.01 2.99 -14.31
N PRO A 5 18.05 4.27 -13.89
CA PRO A 5 18.43 4.61 -12.52
C PRO A 5 17.52 3.82 -11.58
N PRO A 6 18.03 3.26 -10.47
CA PRO A 6 17.19 2.44 -9.61
C PRO A 6 16.03 3.32 -9.15
N ASN A 7 14.81 2.91 -9.49
CA ASN A 7 13.58 3.59 -9.12
C ASN A 7 13.64 3.84 -7.61
N LEU A 8 13.50 5.11 -7.22
CA LEU A 8 13.60 5.53 -5.82
C LEU A 8 12.58 4.76 -4.95
N ASP A 9 11.48 4.35 -5.58
CA ASP A 9 10.42 3.54 -5.00
C ASP A 9 10.90 2.15 -4.57
N ALA A 10 11.68 1.43 -5.39
CA ALA A 10 12.15 0.09 -4.99
C ALA A 10 13.19 0.16 -3.88
N ARG A 11 14.10 1.16 -3.91
CA ARG A 11 15.08 1.34 -2.83
C ARG A 11 14.42 1.72 -1.51
N SER A 12 13.37 2.53 -1.56
CA SER A 12 12.59 2.87 -0.36
C SER A 12 11.87 1.62 0.18
N LEU A 13 11.29 0.81 -0.72
CA LEU A 13 10.63 -0.44 -0.36
C LEU A 13 11.60 -1.46 0.26
N GLU A 14 12.79 -1.65 -0.33
CA GLU A 14 13.86 -2.49 0.21
C GLU A 14 14.26 -2.04 1.62
N GLY A 15 14.41 -0.73 1.84
CA GLY A 15 14.64 -0.16 3.17
C GLY A 15 13.51 -0.49 4.15
N TRP A 16 12.25 -0.45 3.69
CA TRP A 16 11.07 -0.73 4.51
C TRP A 16 10.92 -2.20 4.90
N LEU A 17 11.44 -3.12 4.09
CA LEU A 17 11.51 -4.55 4.43
C LEU A 17 12.45 -4.82 5.61
N ILE A 18 13.49 -3.99 5.78
CA ILE A 18 14.47 -4.12 6.87
C ILE A 18 14.04 -3.33 8.10
N ARG A 19 13.49 -2.13 7.90
CA ARG A 19 13.07 -1.22 8.96
C ARG A 19 11.72 -0.64 8.61
N ARG A 20 10.75 -0.83 9.51
CA ARG A 20 9.41 -0.26 9.37
C ARG A 20 9.50 1.24 9.02
N PRO A 21 8.74 1.73 8.01
CA PRO A 21 8.65 3.14 7.70
C PRO A 21 8.19 3.94 8.91
N GLU A 22 8.61 5.21 8.97
CA GLU A 22 8.12 6.13 9.99
C GLU A 22 6.60 6.32 9.86
N SER A 23 5.89 6.37 10.99
CA SER A 23 4.43 6.43 11.02
C SER A 23 3.86 7.64 10.28
N HIS A 24 4.61 8.75 10.24
CA HIS A 24 4.21 9.97 9.55
C HIS A 24 4.06 9.78 8.03
N LEU A 25 4.67 8.75 7.43
CA LEU A 25 4.55 8.47 6.00
C LEU A 25 3.14 8.00 5.62
N LEU A 26 2.53 7.14 6.45
CA LEU A 26 1.14 6.70 6.24
C LEU A 26 0.16 7.87 6.45
N GLU A 27 0.46 8.76 7.41
CA GLU A 27 -0.31 9.98 7.61
C GLU A 27 -0.22 10.92 6.39
N ALA A 28 0.99 11.16 5.89
CA ALA A 28 1.22 11.99 4.70
C ALA A 28 0.51 11.42 3.46
N TRP A 29 0.60 10.10 3.25
CA TRP A 29 -0.13 9.41 2.19
C TRP A 29 -1.66 9.57 2.35
N THR A 30 -2.19 9.37 3.56
CA THR A 30 -3.63 9.54 3.84
C THR A 30 -4.09 10.97 3.53
N ARG A 31 -3.30 11.98 3.93
CA ARG A 31 -3.58 13.39 3.64
C ARG A 31 -3.54 13.68 2.14
N TYR A 32 -2.57 13.14 1.43
CA TYR A 32 -2.45 13.26 -0.02
C TYR A 32 -3.68 12.66 -0.73
N VAL A 33 -4.04 11.43 -0.40
CA VAL A 33 -5.21 10.74 -0.95
C VAL A 33 -6.48 11.53 -0.70
N ARG A 34 -6.69 12.05 0.51
CA ARG A 34 -7.87 12.89 0.83
C ARG A 34 -7.90 14.20 0.05
N ALA A 35 -6.76 14.85 -0.14
CA ALA A 35 -6.67 16.10 -0.89
C ALA A 35 -7.08 15.90 -2.37
N ILE A 36 -6.70 14.78 -2.97
CA ILE A 36 -7.09 14.46 -4.35
C ILE A 36 -8.50 13.87 -4.43
N TRP A 37 -9.01 13.24 -3.36
CA TRP A 37 -10.33 12.58 -3.36
C TRP A 37 -11.47 13.54 -3.75
N GLY A 38 -11.38 14.79 -3.26
CA GLY A 38 -12.36 15.84 -3.55
C GLY A 38 -12.46 16.21 -5.04
N SER A 39 -11.38 16.06 -5.81
CA SER A 39 -11.36 16.38 -7.24
C SER A 39 -11.76 15.21 -8.15
N LEU A 40 -11.91 14.00 -7.61
CA LEU A 40 -12.26 12.81 -8.38
C LEU A 40 -13.77 12.63 -8.45
N GLY A 41 -14.27 12.31 -9.65
CA GLY A 41 -15.63 11.80 -9.84
C GLY A 41 -15.80 10.40 -9.27
N GLU A 42 -17.04 9.94 -9.14
CA GLU A 42 -17.32 8.64 -8.50
C GLU A 42 -16.64 7.45 -9.19
N ALA A 43 -16.58 7.46 -10.52
CA ALA A 43 -15.93 6.39 -11.28
C ALA A 43 -14.42 6.32 -11.00
N GLU A 44 -13.78 7.47 -10.91
CA GLU A 44 -12.35 7.59 -10.61
C GLU A 44 -12.05 7.19 -9.17
N ARG A 45 -12.90 7.60 -8.21
CA ARG A 45 -12.82 7.14 -6.81
C ARG A 45 -12.90 5.62 -6.71
N ARG A 46 -13.85 5.00 -7.42
CA ARG A 46 -13.97 3.53 -7.48
C ARG A 46 -12.74 2.87 -8.08
N ALA A 47 -12.19 3.44 -9.15
CA ALA A 47 -10.97 2.93 -9.78
C ALA A 47 -9.76 3.01 -8.85
N VAL A 48 -9.54 4.14 -8.18
CA VAL A 48 -8.46 4.33 -7.19
C VAL A 48 -8.64 3.37 -6.02
N HIS A 49 -9.84 3.30 -5.45
CA HIS A 49 -10.14 2.36 -4.37
C HIS A 49 -9.79 0.93 -4.77
N SER A 50 -10.35 0.45 -5.89
CA SER A 50 -10.12 -0.92 -6.37
C SER A 50 -8.64 -1.21 -6.57
N ARG A 51 -7.93 -0.31 -7.26
CA ARG A 51 -6.51 -0.52 -7.59
C ARG A 51 -5.61 -0.52 -6.36
N MET A 52 -5.86 0.37 -5.41
CA MET A 52 -5.05 0.46 -4.19
C MET A 52 -5.24 -0.76 -3.28
N ILE A 53 -6.48 -1.23 -3.15
CA ILE A 53 -6.78 -2.44 -2.36
C ILE A 53 -6.23 -3.70 -3.04
N GLU A 54 -6.33 -3.81 -4.36
CA GLU A 54 -5.72 -4.91 -5.12
C GLU A 54 -4.21 -4.97 -4.91
N LEU A 55 -3.51 -3.83 -5.01
CA LEU A 55 -2.06 -3.74 -4.78
C LEU A 55 -1.69 -4.14 -3.34
N ALA A 56 -2.41 -3.62 -2.35
CA ALA A 56 -2.14 -3.91 -0.94
C ALA A 56 -2.38 -5.40 -0.61
N ARG A 57 -3.43 -6.01 -1.19
CA ARG A 57 -3.67 -7.45 -1.08
C ARG A 57 -2.58 -8.27 -1.77
N GLY A 58 -2.16 -7.88 -2.97
CA GLY A 58 -1.05 -8.54 -3.67
C GLY A 58 0.24 -8.55 -2.86
N VAL A 59 0.54 -7.45 -2.15
CA VAL A 59 1.67 -7.39 -1.20
C VAL A 59 1.47 -8.34 -0.03
N ALA A 60 0.30 -8.35 0.62
CA ALA A 60 0.02 -9.23 1.75
C ALA A 60 0.07 -10.72 1.36
N GLU A 61 -0.45 -11.07 0.19
CA GLU A 61 -0.42 -12.42 -0.36
C GLU A 61 1.01 -12.86 -0.70
N ALA A 62 1.80 -11.98 -1.32
CA ALA A 62 3.21 -12.25 -1.62
C ALA A 62 4.08 -12.31 -0.35
N ALA A 63 3.73 -11.54 0.68
CA ALA A 63 4.45 -11.50 1.95
C ALA A 63 4.22 -12.75 2.79
N GLY A 64 3.01 -13.34 2.74
CA GLY A 64 2.61 -14.65 3.30
C GLY A 64 3.20 -14.97 4.69
N GLY A 65 2.35 -14.98 5.74
CA GLY A 65 2.75 -15.14 7.15
C GLY A 65 4.02 -15.98 7.45
N PHE A 66 4.85 -15.48 8.37
CA PHE A 66 6.15 -16.04 8.80
C PHE A 66 6.93 -16.71 7.65
N LEU A 67 7.45 -15.91 6.70
CA LEU A 67 8.35 -16.38 5.64
C LEU A 67 7.72 -17.40 4.66
N GLY A 68 6.47 -17.19 4.25
CA GLY A 68 5.80 -18.08 3.28
C GLY A 68 5.34 -19.42 3.86
N LEU A 69 5.38 -19.59 5.19
CA LEU A 69 4.92 -20.79 5.91
C LEU A 69 3.49 -20.58 6.44
N GLY A 70 2.56 -20.33 5.53
CA GLY A 70 1.14 -20.20 5.84
C GLY A 70 0.43 -19.36 4.80
N SER A 71 -0.46 -19.97 4.03
CA SER A 71 -1.22 -19.35 2.93
C SER A 71 -2.29 -18.34 3.41
N LYS A 72 -2.07 -17.64 4.51
CA LYS A 72 -3.08 -16.78 5.15
C LYS A 72 -2.51 -15.40 5.48
N VAL A 73 -3.18 -14.36 4.98
CA VAL A 73 -3.07 -12.98 5.46
C VAL A 73 -3.27 -12.98 6.98
N SER A 74 -2.27 -12.48 7.69
CA SER A 74 -2.27 -12.39 9.15
C SER A 74 -3.33 -11.42 9.68
N PRO A 75 -3.72 -11.51 10.97
CA PRO A 75 -4.63 -10.55 11.57
C PRO A 75 -4.13 -9.09 11.49
N ALA A 76 -2.82 -8.88 11.61
CA ALA A 76 -2.23 -7.54 11.54
C ALA A 76 -2.32 -6.96 10.12
N GLU A 77 -2.01 -7.77 9.10
CA GLU A 77 -2.15 -7.34 7.69
C GLU A 77 -3.62 -7.03 7.35
N ARG A 78 -4.57 -7.83 7.84
CA ARG A 78 -6.00 -7.56 7.66
C ARG A 78 -6.42 -6.23 8.30
N ALA A 79 -5.92 -5.90 9.50
CA ALA A 79 -6.22 -4.62 10.14
C ALA A 79 -5.72 -3.42 9.31
N VAL A 80 -4.54 -3.53 8.69
CA VAL A 80 -4.02 -2.49 7.78
C VAL A 80 -4.87 -2.37 6.52
N LEU A 81 -5.30 -3.49 5.92
CA LEU A 81 -6.19 -3.46 4.75
C LEU A 81 -7.53 -2.77 5.08
N GLU A 82 -8.11 -3.03 6.25
CA GLU A 82 -9.33 -2.35 6.70
C GLU A 82 -9.12 -0.85 6.92
N GLU A 83 -7.95 -0.43 7.43
CA GLU A 83 -7.60 0.99 7.57
C GLU A 83 -7.52 1.69 6.21
N LEU A 84 -6.88 1.04 5.22
CA LEU A 84 -6.81 1.54 3.85
C LEU A 84 -8.21 1.66 3.21
N GLU A 85 -9.06 0.64 3.36
CA GLU A 85 -10.44 0.67 2.87
C GLU A 85 -11.27 1.79 3.52
N ARG A 86 -10.97 2.22 4.75
CA ARG A 86 -11.63 3.37 5.40
C ARG A 86 -11.09 4.70 4.89
N ALA A 87 -9.79 4.79 4.60
CA ALA A 87 -9.16 6.01 4.10
C ALA A 87 -9.61 6.36 2.67
N LEU A 88 -10.00 5.34 1.89
CA LEU A 88 -10.43 5.43 0.50
C LEU A 88 -11.97 5.51 0.35
N ARG A 89 -12.69 6.06 1.33
CA ARG A 89 -14.14 6.32 1.28
C ARG A 89 -14.42 7.80 1.11
#